data_AF-A0A261WKL7-F1
#
_entry.id   AF-A0A261WKL7-F1
#
_cell.length_a   1.000
_cell.length_b   1.000
_cell.length_c   1.000
_cell.angle_alpha   90.00
_cell.angle_beta   90.00
_cell.angle_gamma   90.00
#
_symmetry.space_group_name_H-M   'P 1'
#
loop_
_entity.id
_entity.type
_entity.pdbx_description
1 polymer ?
#
loop_
_entity_poly.entity_id
_entity_poly.type
_entity_poly.pdbx_seq_one_letter_code
_entity_poly.pdbx_strand_id
1 'polypeptide(L)'
;PGRGDAGEQARFQAQYRQTLERYRTQFGEPPAQWWPAARPQQSTLDPLHEDTAEQTLQALRGAPQLSGPQRGVPYAVFAWAIIAVVVGMACRAANGGGLSPLHWRGVYFLPLFIALIGLAWSMAAWLRRVLRRGRTAAALDASELAYLAGGADRVADLWFTELLVRNAVYLERDATEPARHWVRCHRQIAVPPALEPALEAVRTTEDPVWALRALRALAAPLEQRLIDKGLWLSQAQARAVRLACTVPVALVWGLGLCKLVI
;
A
#
# COMPACT_ATOMS: atom_id res chain seq x y z
N PRO A 1 -1.60 14.11 -17.11
CA PRO A 1 -0.55 14.84 -16.36
C PRO A 1 0.75 14.01 -16.33
N GLY A 2 1.75 14.44 -17.09
CA GLY A 2 3.03 13.71 -17.25
C GLY A 2 3.78 13.60 -15.92
N ARG A 3 4.35 12.42 -15.66
CA ARG A 3 5.25 12.18 -14.53
C ARG A 3 6.53 12.97 -14.84
N GLY A 4 6.83 14.01 -14.06
CA GLY A 4 8.01 14.87 -14.23
C GLY A 4 9.32 14.10 -14.04
N ASP A 5 9.66 13.29 -15.04
CA ASP A 5 10.92 12.59 -15.14
C ASP A 5 12.04 13.63 -15.41
N ALA A 6 13.21 13.43 -14.81
CA ALA A 6 14.33 14.37 -14.88
C ALA A 6 14.75 14.65 -16.34
N GLY A 7 14.58 13.65 -17.21
CA GLY A 7 14.78 13.78 -18.66
C GLY A 7 13.76 14.70 -19.35
N GLU A 8 12.49 14.68 -18.93
CA GLU A 8 11.46 15.58 -19.47
C GLU A 8 11.71 17.02 -19.03
N GLN A 9 12.12 17.22 -17.78
CA GLN A 9 12.44 18.54 -17.24
C GLN A 9 13.60 19.21 -17.98
N ALA A 10 14.65 18.44 -18.32
CA ALA A 10 15.76 18.91 -19.14
C ALA A 10 15.31 19.32 -20.55
N ARG A 11 14.40 18.57 -21.18
CA ARG A 11 13.83 18.89 -22.50
C ARG A 11 13.01 20.17 -22.47
N PHE A 12 12.15 20.35 -21.47
CA PHE A 12 11.35 21.58 -21.32
C PHE A 12 12.24 22.81 -21.10
N GLN A 13 13.32 22.68 -20.31
CA GLN A 13 14.29 23.77 -20.12
C GLN A 13 15.03 24.12 -21.42
N ALA A 14 15.41 23.12 -22.22
CA ALA A 14 16.04 23.34 -23.52
C ALA A 14 15.09 24.07 -24.50
N GLN A 15 13.83 23.64 -24.57
CA GLN A 15 12.81 24.29 -25.42
C GLN A 15 12.52 25.73 -24.96
N TYR A 16 12.46 25.97 -23.65
CA TYR A 16 12.25 27.32 -23.11
C TYR A 16 13.41 28.26 -23.47
N ARG A 17 14.66 27.80 -23.37
CA ARG A 17 15.84 28.60 -23.81
C ARG A 17 15.79 28.93 -25.29
N GLN A 18 15.47 27.94 -26.13
CA GLN A 18 15.35 28.15 -27.57
C GLN A 18 14.24 29.18 -27.90
N THR A 19 13.16 29.18 -27.12
CA THR A 19 12.06 30.14 -27.27
C THR A 19 12.50 31.55 -26.86
N LEU A 20 13.20 31.69 -25.73
CA LEU A 20 13.76 32.96 -25.28
C LEU A 20 14.79 33.53 -26.27
N GLU A 21 15.64 32.69 -26.85
CA GLU A 21 16.63 33.10 -27.84
C GLU A 21 15.96 33.60 -29.12
N ARG A 22 14.97 32.87 -29.65
CA ARG A 22 14.18 33.34 -30.80
C ARG A 22 13.46 34.65 -30.52
N TYR A 23 12.88 34.78 -29.32
CA TYR A 23 12.23 36.01 -28.90
C TYR A 23 13.21 37.18 -28.87
N ARG A 24 14.41 36.99 -28.31
CA ARG A 24 15.47 38.02 -28.28
C ARG A 24 15.84 38.51 -29.66
N THR A 25 16.03 37.58 -30.60
CA THR A 25 16.40 37.91 -31.98
C THR A 25 15.31 38.71 -32.71
N GLN A 26 14.04 38.48 -32.38
CA GLN A 26 12.91 39.04 -33.13
C GLN A 26 12.27 40.26 -32.46
N PHE A 27 12.35 40.36 -31.14
CA PHE A 27 11.64 41.38 -30.34
C PHE A 27 12.53 42.08 -29.29
N GLY A 28 13.81 41.69 -29.14
CA GLY A 28 14.71 42.23 -28.13
C GLY A 28 14.57 41.58 -26.75
N GLU A 29 15.14 42.19 -25.71
CA GLU A 29 15.24 41.55 -24.39
C GLU A 29 13.86 41.35 -23.74
N PRO A 30 13.47 40.11 -23.37
CA PRO A 30 12.17 39.84 -22.81
C PRO A 30 12.02 40.43 -21.40
N PRO A 31 10.84 40.97 -21.05
CA PRO A 31 10.59 41.52 -19.71
C PRO A 31 10.61 40.41 -18.65
N ALA A 32 11.53 40.53 -17.70
CA ALA A 32 11.81 39.51 -16.67
C ALA A 32 10.62 39.20 -15.73
N GLN A 33 9.61 40.07 -15.69
CA GLN A 33 8.39 39.88 -14.89
C GLN A 33 7.49 38.76 -15.44
N TRP A 34 7.48 38.57 -16.77
CA TRP A 34 6.69 37.53 -17.43
C TRP A 34 7.55 36.38 -17.96
N TRP A 35 8.85 36.64 -18.18
CA TRP A 35 9.81 35.67 -18.69
C TRP A 35 11.00 35.56 -17.73
N PRO A 36 10.91 34.68 -16.71
CA PRO A 36 12.02 34.47 -15.80
C PRO A 36 13.26 33.97 -16.53
N ALA A 37 14.45 34.36 -16.05
CA ALA A 37 15.70 33.90 -16.64
C ALA A 37 15.76 32.37 -16.66
N ALA A 38 16.18 31.80 -17.79
CA ALA A 38 16.36 30.36 -17.90
C ALA A 38 17.32 29.87 -16.82
N ARG A 39 16.92 28.85 -16.06
CA ARG A 39 17.76 28.33 -14.97
C ARG A 39 19.07 27.79 -15.57
N PRO A 40 20.23 28.08 -14.97
CA PRO A 40 21.47 27.45 -15.37
C PRO A 40 21.31 25.93 -15.29
N GLN A 41 21.86 25.22 -16.27
CA GLN A 41 21.79 23.76 -16.33
C GLN A 41 22.50 23.21 -15.10
N GLN A 42 21.73 22.78 -14.10
CA GLN A 42 22.29 22.00 -13.00
C GLN A 42 22.74 20.69 -13.63
N SER A 43 24.06 20.55 -13.79
CA SER A 43 24.70 19.34 -14.25
C SER A 43 24.18 18.17 -13.42
N THR A 44 23.70 17.15 -14.11
CA THR A 44 22.99 15.96 -13.62
C THR A 44 23.91 15.02 -12.85
N LEU A 45 24.61 15.51 -11.82
CA LEU A 45 25.59 14.77 -11.03
C LEU A 45 25.70 15.37 -9.63
N ASP A 46 24.58 15.53 -8.94
CA ASP A 46 24.60 15.78 -7.49
C ASP A 46 23.75 14.70 -6.79
N PRO A 47 24.30 13.49 -6.57
CA PRO A 47 23.57 12.34 -6.01
C PRO A 47 22.95 12.63 -4.64
N LEU A 48 23.49 13.63 -3.91
CA LEU A 48 22.98 14.08 -2.62
C LEU A 48 21.57 14.70 -2.70
N HIS A 49 21.20 15.34 -3.81
CA HIS A 49 19.90 16.01 -3.92
C HIS A 49 18.77 15.04 -4.32
N GLU A 50 19.10 14.02 -5.11
CA GLU A 50 18.17 12.98 -5.56
C GLU A 50 17.75 12.08 -4.39
N ASP A 51 18.71 11.70 -3.53
CA ASP A 51 18.44 10.94 -2.30
C ASP A 51 17.48 11.67 -1.37
N THR A 52 17.61 12.99 -1.26
CA THR A 52 16.77 13.81 -0.37
C THR A 52 15.34 13.95 -0.92
N ALA A 53 15.19 14.10 -2.24
CA ALA A 53 13.89 14.19 -2.90
C ALA A 53 13.15 12.84 -2.88
N GLU A 54 13.85 11.73 -3.15
CA GLU A 54 13.28 10.39 -3.03
C GLU A 54 12.86 10.07 -1.59
N GLN A 55 13.68 10.39 -0.59
CA GLN A 55 13.34 10.20 0.82
C GLN A 55 12.12 11.03 1.24
N THR A 56 12.00 12.26 0.74
CA THR A 56 10.86 13.13 1.04
C THR A 56 9.56 12.61 0.39
N LEU A 57 9.65 12.12 -0.85
CA LEU A 57 8.52 11.50 -1.55
C LEU A 57 8.13 10.15 -0.94
N GLN A 58 9.10 9.37 -0.45
CA GLN A 58 8.84 8.13 0.29
C GLN A 58 8.17 8.39 1.64
N ALA A 59 8.57 9.44 2.36
CA ALA A 59 7.93 9.88 3.60
C ALA A 59 6.47 10.33 3.37
N LEU A 60 6.21 11.05 2.29
CA LEU A 60 4.85 11.48 1.90
C LEU A 60 3.96 10.33 1.41
N ARG A 61 4.54 9.30 0.76
CA ARG A 61 3.82 8.07 0.38
C ARG A 61 3.56 7.13 1.55
N GLY A 62 4.04 7.44 2.75
CA GLY A 62 3.90 6.58 3.92
C GLY A 62 4.63 5.23 3.76
N ALA A 63 5.66 5.19 2.93
CA ALA A 63 6.47 3.99 2.77
C ALA A 63 7.18 3.70 4.10
N PRO A 64 7.04 2.50 4.68
CA PRO A 64 7.70 2.18 5.93
C PRO A 64 9.21 2.25 5.69
N GLN A 65 9.88 3.16 6.40
CA GLN A 65 11.33 3.26 6.42
C GLN A 65 11.91 1.86 6.64
N LEU A 66 12.67 1.38 5.65
CA LEU A 66 13.44 0.13 5.71
C LEU A 66 14.61 0.33 6.67
N SER A 67 14.30 0.51 7.95
CA SER A 67 15.27 0.58 9.03
C SER A 67 15.80 -0.82 9.33
N GLY A 68 16.69 -1.31 8.48
CA GLY A 68 17.67 -2.38 8.72
C GLY A 68 17.13 -3.76 9.15
N PRO A 69 17.97 -4.81 9.07
CA PRO A 69 17.62 -6.14 9.57
C PRO A 69 17.79 -6.16 11.09
N GLN A 70 16.99 -5.37 11.81
CA GLN A 70 16.92 -5.53 13.26
C GLN A 70 16.06 -6.76 13.56
N ARG A 71 16.79 -7.86 13.71
CA ARG A 71 16.50 -9.11 14.40
C ARG A 71 16.07 -8.84 15.86
N GLY A 72 15.06 -8.00 16.03
CA GLY A 72 14.60 -7.53 17.33
C GLY A 72 13.61 -8.51 17.91
N VAL A 73 14.10 -9.38 18.79
CA VAL A 73 13.32 -10.03 19.85
C VAL A 73 12.38 -8.99 20.47
N PRO A 74 11.15 -9.34 20.89
CA PRO A 74 10.20 -8.39 21.47
C PRO A 74 10.60 -7.92 22.87
N TYR A 75 11.78 -7.31 23.01
CA TYR A 75 12.32 -6.79 24.26
C TYR A 75 11.34 -5.82 24.94
N ALA A 76 10.57 -5.04 24.17
CA ALA A 76 9.54 -4.17 24.71
C ALA A 76 8.37 -4.96 25.36
N VAL A 77 7.92 -6.05 24.73
CA VAL A 77 6.86 -6.91 25.31
C VAL A 77 7.36 -7.59 26.57
N PHE A 78 8.59 -8.11 26.55
CA PHE A 78 9.21 -8.72 27.73
C PHE A 78 9.45 -7.70 28.84
N ALA A 79 9.93 -6.50 28.52
CA ALA A 79 10.14 -5.44 29.49
C ALA A 79 8.82 -5.02 30.17
N TRP A 80 7.74 -4.81 29.41
CA TRP A 80 6.43 -4.51 29.98
C TRP A 80 5.85 -5.67 30.79
N ALA A 81 6.08 -6.93 30.37
CA ALA A 81 5.65 -8.09 31.13
C ALA A 81 6.38 -8.19 32.48
N ILE A 82 7.69 -7.96 32.48
CA ILE A 82 8.50 -7.91 33.71
C ILE A 82 8.03 -6.76 34.60
N ILE A 83 7.80 -5.56 34.06
CA ILE A 83 7.28 -4.41 34.81
C ILE A 83 5.92 -4.74 35.43
N ALA A 84 5.00 -5.33 34.67
CA ALA A 84 3.67 -5.71 35.18
C ALA A 84 3.77 -6.74 36.32
N VAL A 85 4.67 -7.71 36.21
CA VAL A 85 4.93 -8.72 37.25
C VAL A 85 5.55 -8.09 38.50
N VAL A 86 6.55 -7.23 38.36
CA VAL A 86 7.23 -6.55 39.47
C VAL A 86 6.27 -5.60 40.20
N VAL A 87 5.52 -4.78 39.46
CA VAL A 87 4.50 -3.88 40.03
C VAL A 87 3.39 -4.69 40.69
N GLY A 88 2.95 -5.79 40.09
CA GLY A 88 1.96 -6.70 40.66
C GLY A 88 2.43 -7.36 41.96
N MET A 89 3.68 -7.83 42.02
CA MET A 89 4.26 -8.38 43.25
C MET A 89 4.39 -7.33 44.35
N ALA A 90 4.90 -6.14 44.03
CA ALA A 90 5.05 -5.04 44.99
C ALA A 90 3.68 -4.60 45.55
N CYS A 91 2.67 -4.46 44.68
CA CYS A 91 1.32 -4.11 45.10
C CYS A 91 0.64 -5.24 45.89
N ARG A 92 0.90 -6.51 45.56
CA ARG A 92 0.39 -7.66 46.31
C ARG A 92 0.97 -7.72 47.73
N ALA A 93 2.28 -7.51 47.85
CA ALA A 93 2.95 -7.47 49.15
C ALA A 93 2.40 -6.34 50.03
N ALA A 94 2.14 -5.16 49.45
CA ALA A 94 1.55 -4.02 50.15
C ALA A 94 0.07 -4.20 50.55
N ASN A 95 -0.68 -5.12 49.90
CA ASN A 95 -2.09 -5.41 50.19
C ASN A 95 -2.29 -6.73 50.96
N GLY A 96 -1.28 -7.19 51.71
CA GLY A 96 -1.41 -8.35 52.60
C GLY A 96 -1.54 -9.70 51.88
N GLY A 97 -1.11 -9.79 50.62
CA GLY A 97 -1.02 -11.07 49.90
C GLY A 97 -2.29 -11.52 49.17
N GLY A 98 -3.38 -10.74 49.24
CA GLY A 98 -4.65 -11.06 48.57
C GLY A 98 -4.51 -11.22 47.05
N LEU A 99 -5.06 -12.30 46.51
CA LEU A 99 -4.96 -12.68 45.09
C LEU A 99 -5.90 -11.88 44.17
N SER A 100 -6.89 -11.16 44.72
CA SER A 100 -7.91 -10.44 43.94
C SER A 100 -7.52 -8.97 43.70
N PRO A 101 -6.97 -8.61 42.52
CA PRO A 101 -6.55 -7.24 42.22
C PRO A 101 -7.70 -6.23 42.17
N LEU A 102 -8.96 -6.70 42.07
CA LEU A 102 -10.14 -5.83 42.09
C LEU A 102 -10.42 -5.22 43.48
N HIS A 103 -10.12 -5.93 44.57
CA HIS A 103 -10.33 -5.43 45.94
C HIS A 103 -9.19 -4.52 46.45
N TRP A 104 -8.14 -4.32 45.64
CA TRP A 104 -7.01 -3.48 46.05
C TRP A 104 -7.40 -2.00 46.01
N ARG A 105 -6.94 -1.26 47.03
CA ARG A 105 -7.05 0.21 47.12
C ARG A 105 -6.62 0.85 45.79
N GLY A 106 -7.40 1.83 45.31
CA GLY A 106 -7.25 2.43 43.96
C GLY A 106 -5.82 2.87 43.61
N VAL A 107 -5.06 3.36 44.58
CA VAL A 107 -3.66 3.78 44.44
C VAL A 107 -2.73 2.65 43.99
N TYR A 108 -2.96 1.40 44.40
CA TYR A 108 -2.12 0.25 44.03
C TYR A 108 -2.57 -0.42 42.72
N PHE A 109 -3.84 -0.25 42.36
CA PHE A 109 -4.37 -0.77 41.11
C PHE A 109 -3.96 0.08 39.90
N LEU A 110 -3.90 1.40 40.06
CA LEU A 110 -3.56 2.32 38.99
C LEU A 110 -2.21 2.03 38.30
N PRO A 111 -1.08 1.82 39.02
CA PRO A 111 0.19 1.51 38.38
C PRO A 111 0.18 0.15 37.67
N LEU A 112 -0.50 -0.86 38.23
CA LEU A 112 -0.69 -2.17 37.59
C LEU A 112 -1.49 -2.04 36.28
N PHE A 113 -2.54 -1.21 36.30
CA PHE A 113 -3.39 -0.95 35.14
C PHE A 113 -2.62 -0.25 34.02
N ILE A 114 -1.81 0.76 34.35
CA ILE A 114 -0.93 1.45 33.40
C ILE A 114 0.09 0.48 32.79
N ALA A 115 0.69 -0.41 33.60
CA ALA A 115 1.60 -1.43 33.09
C ALA A 115 0.91 -2.41 32.12
N LEU A 116 -0.34 -2.80 32.40
CA LEU A 116 -1.14 -3.64 31.51
C LEU A 116 -1.46 -2.94 30.18
N ILE A 117 -1.77 -1.63 30.21
CA ILE A 117 -1.99 -0.82 29.00
C ILE A 117 -0.72 -0.82 28.14
N GLY A 118 0.44 -0.54 28.75
CA GLY A 118 1.74 -0.53 28.06
C GLY A 118 2.09 -1.89 27.44
N LEU A 119 1.79 -2.98 28.15
CA LEU A 119 1.95 -4.35 27.65
C LEU A 119 1.03 -4.63 26.47
N ALA A 120 -0.26 -4.28 26.55
CA ALA A 120 -1.22 -4.48 25.47
C ALA A 120 -0.85 -3.69 24.21
N TRP A 121 -0.43 -2.43 24.36
CA TRP A 121 0.05 -1.61 23.25
C TRP A 121 1.31 -2.18 22.61
N SER A 122 2.27 -2.61 23.41
CA SER A 122 3.52 -3.20 22.94
C SER A 122 3.29 -4.53 22.23
N MET A 123 2.39 -5.37 22.76
CA MET A 123 1.98 -6.62 22.13
C MET A 123 1.28 -6.36 20.78
N ALA A 124 0.35 -5.41 20.72
CA ALA A 124 -0.33 -5.04 19.48
C ALA A 124 0.62 -4.41 18.44
N ALA A 125 1.61 -3.63 18.87
CA ALA A 125 2.63 -3.07 17.98
C ALA A 125 3.58 -4.16 17.45
N TRP A 126 4.01 -5.09 18.32
CA TRP A 126 4.83 -6.22 17.91
C TRP A 126 4.09 -7.14 16.95
N LEU A 127 2.85 -7.49 17.24
CA LEU A 127 2.03 -8.32 16.36
C LEU A 127 1.85 -7.65 14.99
N ARG A 128 1.56 -6.34 14.95
CA ARG A 128 1.53 -5.57 13.70
C ARG A 128 2.86 -5.62 12.93
N ARG A 129 4.00 -5.61 13.61
CA ARG A 129 5.33 -5.73 12.97
C ARG A 129 5.59 -7.13 12.43
N VAL A 130 5.25 -8.18 13.18
CA VAL A 130 5.43 -9.58 12.73
C VAL A 130 4.58 -9.86 11.50
N LEU A 131 3.34 -9.36 11.47
CA LEU A 131 2.46 -9.52 10.32
C LEU A 131 2.87 -8.67 9.11
N ARG A 132 3.44 -7.48 9.34
CA ARG A 132 3.98 -6.64 8.26
C ARG A 132 5.29 -7.16 7.68
N ARG A 133 6.00 -8.05 8.38
CA ARG A 133 7.17 -8.78 7.85
C ARG A 133 6.73 -9.91 6.91
N GLY A 134 5.84 -9.58 5.99
CA GLY A 134 5.49 -10.44 4.86
C GLY A 134 6.75 -10.87 4.13
N ARG A 135 6.79 -12.15 3.77
CA ARG A 135 7.93 -12.84 3.17
C ARG A 135 8.37 -12.06 1.93
N THR A 136 9.69 -11.88 1.80
CA THR A 136 10.32 -11.18 0.67
C THR A 136 9.74 -11.71 -0.63
N ALA A 137 9.11 -10.79 -1.36
CA ALA A 137 8.49 -11.01 -2.66
C ALA A 137 9.44 -11.79 -3.57
N ALA A 138 9.18 -13.08 -3.76
CA ALA A 138 9.57 -13.75 -5.00
C ALA A 138 8.99 -12.94 -6.17
N ALA A 139 9.67 -12.90 -7.32
CA ALA A 139 9.29 -12.10 -8.49
C ALA A 139 7.77 -12.07 -8.69
N LEU A 140 7.14 -10.92 -8.40
CA LEU A 140 5.71 -10.73 -8.62
C LEU A 140 5.47 -10.54 -10.11
N ASP A 141 4.48 -11.24 -10.63
CA ASP A 141 4.02 -11.03 -12.00
C ASP A 141 3.22 -9.71 -12.10
N ALA A 142 3.14 -9.13 -13.30
CA ALA A 142 2.41 -7.88 -13.54
C ALA A 142 0.92 -8.00 -13.19
N SER A 143 0.34 -9.19 -13.44
CA SER A 143 -1.05 -9.53 -13.07
C SER A 143 -1.27 -9.55 -11.55
N GLU A 144 -0.29 -10.07 -10.79
CA GLU A 144 -0.32 -10.13 -9.33
C GLU A 144 -0.20 -8.74 -8.70
N LEU A 145 0.67 -7.89 -9.26
CA LEU A 145 0.78 -6.48 -8.83
C LEU A 145 -0.51 -5.70 -9.08
N ALA A 146 -1.14 -5.89 -10.25
CA ALA A 146 -2.41 -5.25 -10.55
C ALA A 146 -3.51 -5.69 -9.58
N TYR A 147 -3.53 -6.99 -9.21
CA TYR A 147 -4.46 -7.49 -8.22
C TYR A 147 -4.24 -6.85 -6.84
N LEU A 148 -2.99 -6.66 -6.41
CA LEU A 148 -2.69 -5.98 -5.15
C LEU A 148 -3.08 -4.49 -5.15
N ALA A 149 -3.04 -3.83 -6.30
CA ALA A 149 -3.36 -2.40 -6.44
C ALA A 149 -4.86 -2.09 -6.40
N GLY A 150 -5.72 -3.03 -6.81
CA GLY A 150 -7.17 -2.79 -6.81
C GLY A 150 -8.04 -4.00 -7.12
N GLY A 151 -7.56 -5.21 -6.82
CA GLY A 151 -8.29 -6.46 -6.95
C GLY A 151 -8.53 -6.89 -8.39
N ALA A 152 -9.52 -7.75 -8.57
CA ALA A 152 -9.87 -8.35 -9.86
C ALA A 152 -10.22 -7.30 -10.94
N ASP A 153 -10.77 -6.15 -10.55
CA ASP A 153 -11.12 -5.07 -11.48
C ASP A 153 -9.87 -4.50 -12.16
N ARG A 154 -8.81 -4.24 -11.39
CA ARG A 154 -7.54 -3.74 -11.93
C ARG A 154 -6.81 -4.75 -12.81
N VAL A 155 -6.94 -6.03 -12.50
CA VAL A 155 -6.40 -7.10 -13.36
C VAL A 155 -7.16 -7.16 -14.69
N ALA A 156 -8.49 -7.07 -14.65
CA ALA A 156 -9.31 -7.07 -15.85
C ALA A 156 -8.99 -5.87 -16.75
N ASP A 157 -8.81 -4.67 -16.17
CA ASP A 157 -8.37 -3.47 -16.90
C ASP A 157 -6.98 -3.68 -17.52
N LEU A 158 -6.03 -4.28 -16.78
CA LEU A 158 -4.69 -4.55 -17.29
C LEU A 158 -4.74 -5.52 -18.48
N TRP A 159 -5.45 -6.64 -18.38
CA TRP A 159 -5.58 -7.57 -19.50
C TRP A 159 -6.30 -6.96 -20.69
N PHE A 160 -7.37 -6.20 -20.47
CA PHE A 160 -8.09 -5.53 -21.54
C PHE A 160 -7.22 -4.49 -22.25
N THR A 161 -6.45 -3.70 -21.50
CA THR A 161 -5.51 -2.72 -22.07
C THR A 161 -4.35 -3.38 -22.80
N GLU A 162 -3.80 -4.49 -22.31
CA GLU A 162 -2.78 -5.26 -23.02
C GLU A 162 -3.31 -5.87 -24.34
N LEU A 163 -4.56 -6.33 -24.35
CA LEU A 163 -5.23 -6.83 -25.56
C LEU A 163 -5.50 -5.71 -26.57
N LEU A 164 -5.88 -4.51 -26.11
CA LEU A 164 -6.05 -3.32 -26.95
C LEU A 164 -4.73 -2.85 -27.57
N VAL A 165 -3.67 -2.72 -26.75
CA VAL A 165 -2.35 -2.26 -27.21
C VAL A 165 -1.73 -3.22 -28.23
N ARG A 166 -1.99 -4.53 -28.08
CA ARG A 166 -1.54 -5.55 -29.04
C ARG A 166 -2.45 -5.68 -30.27
N ASN A 167 -3.47 -4.81 -30.40
CA ASN A 167 -4.49 -4.84 -31.46
C ASN A 167 -5.29 -6.15 -31.55
N ALA A 168 -5.23 -7.01 -30.53
CA ALA A 168 -5.99 -8.26 -30.50
C ALA A 168 -7.50 -8.00 -30.33
N VAL A 169 -7.85 -6.89 -29.70
CA VAL A 169 -9.20 -6.43 -29.45
C VAL A 169 -9.32 -4.97 -29.88
N TYR A 170 -10.46 -4.58 -30.46
CA TYR A 170 -10.80 -3.18 -30.73
C TYR A 170 -12.25 -2.90 -30.34
N LEU A 171 -12.50 -1.63 -30.00
CA LEU A 171 -13.83 -1.13 -29.68
C LEU A 171 -14.44 -0.50 -30.93
N GLU A 172 -15.45 -1.16 -31.48
CA GLU A 172 -16.25 -0.65 -32.58
C GLU A 172 -17.40 0.18 -32.02
N ARG A 173 -17.59 1.40 -32.51
CA ARG A 173 -18.74 2.23 -32.14
C ARG A 173 -19.94 1.80 -32.97
N ASP A 174 -21.10 1.63 -32.32
CA ASP A 174 -22.32 1.32 -33.02
C ASP A 174 -22.72 2.47 -33.95
N ALA A 175 -23.11 2.14 -35.18
CA ALA A 175 -23.53 3.12 -36.18
C ALA A 175 -24.89 3.72 -35.86
N THR A 176 -25.74 2.99 -35.13
CA THR A 176 -27.09 3.43 -34.74
C THR A 176 -27.11 4.15 -33.40
N GLU A 177 -26.21 3.79 -32.47
CA GLU A 177 -26.11 4.39 -31.14
C GLU A 177 -24.65 4.75 -30.82
N PRO A 178 -24.20 6.01 -31.04
CA PRO A 178 -22.81 6.41 -30.86
C PRO A 178 -22.30 6.31 -29.39
N ALA A 179 -23.22 6.15 -28.44
CA ALA A 179 -22.89 5.90 -27.04
C ALA A 179 -22.52 4.43 -26.74
N ARG A 180 -22.86 3.50 -27.64
CA ARG A 180 -22.65 2.07 -27.47
C ARG A 180 -21.38 1.62 -28.19
N HIS A 181 -20.58 0.82 -27.48
CA HIS A 181 -19.35 0.26 -27.99
C HIS A 181 -19.43 -1.26 -27.96
N TRP A 182 -19.05 -1.89 -29.06
CA TRP A 182 -18.96 -3.33 -29.21
C TRP A 182 -17.49 -3.75 -29.21
N VAL A 183 -17.20 -4.86 -28.54
CA VAL A 183 -15.88 -5.45 -28.52
C VAL A 183 -15.74 -6.43 -29.66
N ARG A 184 -14.79 -6.17 -30.56
CA ARG A 184 -14.46 -7.06 -31.68
C ARG A 184 -13.05 -7.59 -31.50
N CYS A 185 -12.87 -8.87 -31.78
CA CYS A 185 -11.58 -9.55 -31.67
C CYS A 185 -11.00 -9.82 -33.07
N HIS A 186 -9.70 -9.54 -33.24
CA HIS A 186 -9.00 -9.94 -34.45
C HIS A 186 -8.63 -11.43 -34.36
N ARG A 187 -9.07 -12.25 -35.32
CA ARG A 187 -8.90 -13.71 -35.28
C ARG A 187 -7.46 -14.19 -35.51
N GLN A 188 -6.58 -13.35 -36.05
CA GLN A 188 -5.29 -13.76 -36.61
C GLN A 188 -4.04 -13.23 -35.88
N ILE A 189 -4.20 -12.49 -34.78
CA ILE A 189 -3.05 -11.92 -34.06
C ILE A 189 -2.56 -12.92 -33.02
N ALA A 190 -1.26 -13.24 -33.07
CA ALA A 190 -0.59 -14.04 -32.07
C ALA A 190 -0.47 -13.25 -30.75
N VAL A 191 -1.13 -13.74 -29.71
CA VAL A 191 -1.11 -13.18 -28.36
C VAL A 191 -0.22 -14.06 -27.49
N PRO A 192 0.52 -13.53 -26.49
CA PRO A 192 1.31 -14.35 -25.58
C PRO A 192 0.45 -15.42 -24.89
N PRO A 193 1.02 -16.61 -24.58
CA PRO A 193 0.27 -17.71 -23.99
C PRO A 193 -0.40 -17.36 -22.66
N ALA A 194 0.14 -16.39 -21.91
CA ALA A 194 -0.45 -15.90 -20.66
C ALA A 194 -1.77 -15.12 -20.87
N LEU A 195 -1.99 -14.54 -22.05
CA LEU A 195 -3.15 -13.71 -22.39
C LEU A 195 -4.16 -14.43 -23.28
N GLU A 196 -3.84 -15.62 -23.81
CA GLU A 196 -4.76 -16.49 -24.56
C GLU A 196 -6.09 -16.75 -23.83
N PRO A 197 -6.10 -17.13 -22.53
CA PRO A 197 -7.38 -17.39 -21.86
C PRO A 197 -8.20 -16.12 -21.66
N ALA A 198 -7.55 -14.95 -21.52
CA ALA A 198 -8.22 -13.66 -21.48
C ALA A 198 -8.83 -13.30 -22.85
N LEU A 199 -8.10 -13.56 -23.94
CA LEU A 199 -8.62 -13.35 -25.30
C LEU A 199 -9.84 -14.25 -25.57
N GLU A 200 -9.80 -15.51 -25.16
CA GLU A 200 -10.92 -16.43 -25.37
C GLU A 200 -12.16 -16.01 -24.56
N ALA A 201 -11.96 -15.56 -23.31
CA ALA A 201 -13.05 -15.00 -22.51
C ALA A 201 -13.70 -13.77 -23.16
N VAL A 202 -12.91 -12.91 -23.83
CA VAL A 202 -13.43 -11.75 -24.57
C VAL A 202 -14.09 -12.16 -25.89
N ARG A 203 -13.60 -13.19 -26.58
CA ARG A 203 -14.18 -13.67 -27.86
C ARG A 203 -15.61 -14.20 -27.72
N THR A 204 -15.97 -14.74 -26.56
CA THR A 204 -17.32 -15.27 -26.31
C THR A 204 -18.36 -14.16 -26.13
N THR A 205 -17.94 -12.91 -26.02
CA THR A 205 -18.79 -11.81 -25.58
C THR A 205 -18.59 -10.55 -26.43
N GLU A 206 -19.65 -10.03 -27.03
CA GLU A 206 -19.57 -8.80 -27.86
C GLU A 206 -19.70 -7.51 -27.03
N ASP A 207 -20.27 -7.58 -25.83
CA ASP A 207 -20.48 -6.43 -24.95
C ASP A 207 -19.25 -6.18 -24.04
N PRO A 208 -18.68 -4.95 -23.99
CA PRO A 208 -17.53 -4.62 -23.15
C PRO A 208 -17.76 -4.86 -21.66
N VAL A 209 -18.98 -4.65 -21.15
CA VAL A 209 -19.28 -4.82 -19.71
C VAL A 209 -19.20 -6.31 -19.34
N TRP A 210 -19.77 -7.15 -20.19
CA TRP A 210 -19.74 -8.60 -20.00
C TRP A 210 -18.33 -9.17 -20.23
N ALA A 211 -17.57 -8.63 -21.18
CA ALA A 211 -16.18 -8.99 -21.40
C ALA A 211 -15.33 -8.69 -20.16
N LEU A 212 -15.49 -7.50 -19.56
CA LEU A 212 -14.79 -7.14 -18.33
C LEU A 212 -15.20 -8.04 -17.15
N ARG A 213 -16.49 -8.41 -17.07
CA ARG A 213 -16.98 -9.35 -16.06
C ARG A 213 -16.39 -10.75 -16.23
N ALA A 214 -16.24 -11.23 -17.45
CA ALA A 214 -15.60 -12.50 -17.74
C ALA A 214 -14.10 -12.49 -17.36
N LEU A 215 -13.40 -11.39 -17.67
CA LEU A 215 -12.01 -11.20 -17.24
C LEU A 215 -11.86 -11.17 -15.71
N ARG A 216 -12.78 -10.51 -14.99
CA ARG A 216 -12.79 -10.53 -13.51
C ARG A 216 -12.98 -11.94 -12.95
N ALA A 217 -13.84 -12.76 -13.58
CA ALA A 217 -14.03 -14.15 -13.18
C ALA A 217 -12.74 -14.98 -13.39
N LEU A 218 -12.00 -14.70 -14.46
CA LEU A 218 -10.71 -15.34 -14.77
C LEU A 218 -9.62 -14.96 -13.76
N ALA A 219 -9.72 -13.79 -13.12
CA ALA A 219 -8.80 -13.35 -12.07
C ALA A 219 -9.04 -14.01 -10.69
N ALA A 220 -10.15 -14.74 -10.49
CA ALA A 220 -10.46 -15.42 -9.22
C ALA A 220 -9.32 -16.31 -8.66
N PRO A 221 -8.65 -17.18 -9.46
CA PRO A 221 -7.54 -18.00 -8.96
C PRO A 221 -6.29 -17.19 -8.55
N LEU A 222 -6.14 -15.92 -8.96
CA LEU A 222 -5.01 -15.10 -8.55
C LEU A 222 -5.05 -14.77 -7.05
N GLU A 223 -6.25 -14.65 -6.47
CA GLU A 223 -6.41 -14.46 -5.03
C GLU A 223 -5.78 -15.63 -4.26
N GLN A 224 -6.09 -16.85 -4.69
CA GLN A 224 -5.56 -18.08 -4.09
C GLN A 224 -4.04 -18.12 -4.18
N ARG A 225 -3.47 -17.80 -5.35
CA ARG A 225 -2.00 -17.76 -5.56
C ARG A 225 -1.33 -16.71 -4.67
N LEU A 226 -1.96 -15.56 -4.47
CA LEU A 226 -1.45 -14.52 -3.57
C LEU A 226 -1.52 -14.93 -2.10
N ILE A 227 -2.56 -15.69 -1.71
CA ILE A 227 -2.67 -16.30 -0.37
C ILE A 227 -1.57 -17.36 -0.18
N ASP A 228 -1.35 -18.22 -1.16
CA ASP A 228 -0.31 -19.27 -1.12
C ASP A 228 1.09 -18.66 -1.03
N LYS A 229 1.34 -17.57 -1.77
CA LYS A 229 2.56 -16.77 -1.68
C LYS A 229 2.68 -16.00 -0.35
N GLY A 230 1.61 -15.94 0.44
CA GLY A 230 1.56 -15.19 1.69
C GLY A 230 1.61 -13.67 1.51
N LEU A 231 1.31 -13.19 0.30
CA LEU A 231 1.22 -11.76 -0.04
C LEU A 231 -0.18 -11.20 0.29
N TRP A 232 -1.19 -12.07 0.33
CA TRP A 232 -2.55 -11.74 0.71
C TRP A 232 -2.98 -12.53 1.95
N LEU A 233 -3.61 -11.86 2.90
CA LEU A 233 -4.17 -12.51 4.09
C LEU A 233 -5.56 -13.02 3.73
N SER A 234 -5.80 -14.32 3.95
CA SER A 234 -7.16 -14.85 3.83
C SER A 234 -8.11 -14.13 4.80
N GLN A 235 -9.40 -14.05 4.49
CA GLN A 235 -10.37 -13.38 5.39
C GLN A 235 -10.32 -13.94 6.82
N ALA A 236 -10.11 -15.25 6.97
CA ALA A 236 -9.97 -15.90 8.27
C ALA A 236 -8.70 -15.44 9.00
N GLN A 237 -7.56 -15.34 8.29
CA GLN A 237 -6.32 -14.82 8.86
C GLN A 237 -6.46 -13.34 9.21
N ALA A 238 -7.05 -12.51 8.35
CA ALA A 238 -7.29 -11.09 8.64
C ALA A 238 -8.18 -10.90 9.88
N ARG A 239 -9.21 -11.75 10.07
CA ARG A 239 -10.04 -11.75 11.28
C ARG A 239 -9.27 -12.23 12.51
N ALA A 240 -8.50 -13.31 12.41
CA ALA A 240 -7.67 -13.80 13.50
C ALA A 240 -6.64 -12.76 13.94
N VAL A 241 -6.02 -12.06 12.99
CA VAL A 241 -5.13 -10.92 13.21
C VAL A 241 -5.83 -9.78 13.93
N ARG A 242 -7.01 -9.38 13.46
CA ARG A 242 -7.81 -8.32 14.09
C ARG A 242 -8.15 -8.70 15.52
N LEU A 243 -8.66 -9.91 15.75
CA LEU A 243 -8.98 -10.44 17.08
C LEU A 243 -7.75 -10.47 17.98
N ALA A 244 -6.62 -10.99 17.50
CA ALA A 244 -5.39 -11.03 18.26
C ALA A 244 -4.86 -9.63 18.63
N CYS A 245 -5.14 -8.61 17.80
CA CYS A 245 -4.81 -7.21 18.11
C CYS A 245 -5.82 -6.54 19.05
N THR A 246 -7.11 -6.91 19.00
CA THR A 246 -8.17 -6.26 19.78
C THR A 246 -8.38 -6.90 21.16
N VAL A 247 -8.16 -8.22 21.29
CA VAL A 247 -8.35 -8.96 22.55
C VAL A 247 -7.54 -8.39 23.72
N PRO A 248 -6.24 -8.07 23.58
CA PRO A 248 -5.47 -7.49 24.68
C PRO A 248 -6.01 -6.12 25.12
N VAL A 249 -6.45 -5.31 24.16
CA VAL A 249 -7.01 -3.97 24.44
C VAL A 249 -8.38 -4.11 25.12
N ALA A 250 -9.25 -4.98 24.61
CA ALA A 250 -10.56 -5.24 25.17
C ALA A 250 -10.47 -5.81 26.59
N LEU A 251 -9.49 -6.67 26.87
CA LEU A 251 -9.26 -7.25 28.20
C LEU A 251 -8.82 -6.18 29.21
N VAL A 252 -7.97 -5.24 28.80
CA VAL A 252 -7.60 -4.08 29.62
C VAL A 252 -8.81 -3.19 29.89
N TRP A 253 -9.60 -2.86 28.87
CA TRP A 253 -10.82 -2.06 29.04
C TRP A 253 -11.85 -2.74 29.94
N GLY A 254 -12.06 -4.06 29.77
CA GLY A 254 -12.96 -4.84 30.62
C GLY A 254 -12.54 -4.85 32.09
N LEU A 255 -11.25 -5.01 32.37
CA LEU A 255 -10.71 -4.91 33.74
C LEU A 255 -10.92 -3.52 34.34
N GLY A 256 -10.76 -2.47 33.55
CA GLY A 256 -11.05 -1.10 33.98
C GLY A 256 -12.52 -0.88 34.29
N LEU A 257 -13.42 -1.41 33.45
CA LEU A 257 -14.88 -1.29 33.63
C LEU A 257 -15.37 -2.08 34.85
N CYS A 258 -14.89 -3.31 35.05
CA CYS A 258 -15.24 -4.12 36.21
C CYS A 258 -14.85 -3.44 37.54
N LYS A 259 -13.78 -2.64 37.56
CA LYS A 259 -13.43 -1.85 38.74
C LYS A 259 -14.34 -0.64 38.97
N LEU A 260 -14.98 -0.09 37.94
CA LEU A 260 -15.94 1.01 38.12
C LEU A 260 -17.30 0.53 38.67
N VAL A 261 -17.60 -0.75 38.48
CA VAL A 261 -18.88 -1.36 38.90
C VAL A 261 -18.81 -1.94 40.32
N ILE A 262 -17.60 -2.30 40.80
CA ILE A 262 -17.34 -2.87 42.13
C ILE A 262 -16.79 -1.79 43.06
#